data_AF-A0A9P7Z7S4-F1
#
_entry.id   AF-A0A9P7Z7S4-F1
#
_cell.length_a   1.000
_cell.length_b   1.000
_cell.length_c   1.000
_cell.angle_alpha   90.00
_cell.angle_beta   90.00
_cell.angle_gamma   90.00
#
_symmetry.space_group_name_H-M   'P 1'
#
loop_
_entity.id
_entity.type
_entity.pdbx_description
1 polymer ?
#
loop_
_entity_poly.entity_id
_entity_poly.type
_entity_poly.pdbx_seq_one_letter_code
_entity_poly.pdbx_strand_id
1 'polypeptide(L)'
;MPTTMQQMDLTIFYSIQGMLHVLDNLDGLPVDPPSLYFDLEVIRLGKLETLSFMLLHVQHWQTAYLIDVHNLGSNAFSTTNSTNSSLKSILESPIIPEIVFDIRKEMFCLHSNRCGERVGLTSWK
;
A
#
# COMPACT_ATOMS: atom_id res chain seq x y z
N MET A 1 23.82 -20.28 18.66
CA MET A 1 23.44 -20.25 17.22
C MET A 1 23.50 -18.79 16.79
N PRO A 2 24.17 -18.42 15.68
CA PRO A 2 24.12 -17.03 15.24
C PRO A 2 22.70 -16.76 14.74
N THR A 3 22.06 -15.75 15.30
CA THR A 3 20.80 -15.22 14.79
C THR A 3 21.11 -14.62 13.43
N THR A 4 20.68 -15.27 12.35
CA THR A 4 20.76 -14.68 11.02
C THR A 4 19.97 -13.37 11.07
N MET A 5 20.63 -12.23 10.93
CA MET A 5 19.92 -10.96 10.78
C MET A 5 19.13 -11.05 9.49
N GLN A 6 17.81 -11.14 9.62
CA GLN A 6 16.90 -11.14 8.49
C GLN A 6 16.94 -9.73 7.90
N GLN A 7 17.59 -9.59 6.75
CA GLN A 7 17.71 -8.31 6.06
C GLN A 7 16.49 -8.14 5.15
N MET A 8 15.74 -7.07 5.37
CA MET A 8 14.58 -6.71 4.57
C MET A 8 15.00 -5.71 3.50
N ASP A 9 14.61 -5.94 2.25
CA ASP A 9 14.88 -5.01 1.16
C ASP A 9 13.79 -3.94 1.10
N LEU A 10 14.17 -2.67 1.26
CA LEU A 10 13.27 -1.52 1.17
C LEU A 10 13.51 -0.76 -0.14
N THR A 11 12.49 -0.67 -0.98
CA THR A 11 12.54 0.12 -2.22
C THR A 11 11.49 1.22 -2.23
N ILE A 12 11.89 2.42 -2.64
CA ILE A 12 11.02 3.61 -2.68
C ILE A 12 10.52 3.83 -4.11
N PHE A 13 9.21 4.00 -4.27
CA PHE A 13 8.57 4.25 -5.57
C PHE A 13 7.76 5.54 -5.56
N TYR A 14 7.98 6.37 -6.58
CA TYR A 14 7.34 7.68 -6.74
C TYR A 14 6.95 7.97 -8.20
N SER A 15 6.96 6.95 -9.07
CA SER A 15 6.63 7.06 -10.50
C SER A 15 5.66 5.98 -10.96
N ILE A 16 4.96 6.22 -12.08
CA ILE A 16 4.03 5.24 -12.68
C ILE A 16 4.76 3.95 -13.06
N GLN A 17 5.97 4.03 -13.60
CA GLN A 17 6.78 2.85 -13.91
C GLN A 17 7.13 2.06 -12.65
N GLY A 18 7.40 2.75 -11.54
CA GLY A 18 7.58 2.13 -10.24
C GLY A 18 6.33 1.39 -9.76
N MET A 19 5.15 1.97 -9.95
CA MET A 19 3.89 1.31 -9.64
C MET A 19 3.67 0.03 -10.46
N LEU A 20 3.96 0.07 -11.76
CA LEU A 20 3.89 -1.13 -12.60
C LEU A 20 4.82 -2.23 -12.08
N HIS A 21 6.05 -1.87 -11.69
CA HIS A 21 6.97 -2.83 -11.09
C HIS A 21 6.43 -3.42 -9.78
N VAL A 22 5.84 -2.60 -8.90
CA VAL A 22 5.19 -3.12 -7.68
C VAL A 22 4.09 -4.11 -8.05
N LEU A 23 3.16 -3.72 -8.93
CA LEU A 23 2.00 -4.55 -9.31
C LEU A 23 2.40 -5.88 -9.95
N ASP A 24 3.38 -5.86 -10.85
CA ASP A 24 3.89 -7.06 -11.49
C ASP A 24 4.56 -8.02 -10.48
N ASN A 25 5.11 -7.47 -9.40
CA ASN A 25 5.60 -8.30 -8.31
C ASN A 25 4.46 -8.80 -7.43
N LEU A 26 3.33 -8.12 -7.22
CA LEU A 26 2.28 -8.63 -6.31
C LEU A 26 1.48 -9.81 -6.88
N ASP A 27 1.64 -10.15 -8.16
CA ASP A 27 0.90 -11.22 -8.81
C ASP A 27 1.29 -12.61 -8.26
N GLY A 28 0.29 -13.44 -7.99
CA GLY A 28 0.49 -14.84 -7.57
C GLY A 28 0.92 -15.04 -6.12
N LEU A 29 0.78 -14.03 -5.25
CA LEU A 29 1.12 -14.17 -3.84
C LEU A 29 0.27 -15.24 -3.11
N PRO A 30 0.86 -15.99 -2.17
CA PRO A 30 0.12 -16.88 -1.29
C PRO A 30 -0.95 -16.12 -0.49
N VAL A 31 -2.16 -16.67 -0.43
CA VAL A 31 -3.27 -16.10 0.36
C VAL A 31 -3.38 -16.72 1.75
N ASP A 32 -2.77 -17.89 1.99
CA ASP A 32 -2.75 -18.53 3.30
C ASP A 32 -1.34 -19.11 3.59
N PRO A 33 -0.59 -18.56 4.56
CA PRO A 33 -0.93 -17.39 5.39
C PRO A 33 -0.96 -16.08 4.57
N PRO A 34 -1.56 -14.99 5.08
CA PRO A 34 -1.58 -13.69 4.41
C PRO A 34 -0.17 -13.20 4.04
N SER A 35 0.00 -12.75 2.79
CA SER A 35 1.30 -12.26 2.31
C SER A 35 1.44 -10.75 2.34
N LEU A 36 0.33 -10.01 2.38
CA LEU A 36 0.31 -8.56 2.27
C LEU A 36 0.05 -7.90 3.61
N TYR A 37 0.96 -7.00 3.94
CA TYR A 37 0.93 -6.19 5.14
C TYR A 37 1.12 -4.75 4.74
N PHE A 38 0.32 -3.82 5.24
CA PHE A 38 0.56 -2.42 4.94
C PHE A 38 0.26 -1.48 6.10
N ASP A 39 0.89 -0.32 6.00
CA ASP A 39 0.73 0.83 6.87
C ASP A 39 0.62 2.10 6.02
N LEU A 40 -0.13 3.09 6.51
CA LEU A 40 -0.38 4.34 5.81
C LEU A 40 0.07 5.52 6.66
N GLU A 41 1.13 6.18 6.23
CA GLU A 41 1.61 7.37 6.89
C GLU A 41 0.93 8.63 6.35
N VAL A 42 0.27 9.34 7.26
CA VAL A 42 -0.36 10.64 7.01
C VAL A 42 0.57 11.74 7.51
N ILE A 43 0.90 12.70 6.65
CA ILE A 43 1.61 13.93 7.07
C ILE A 43 0.57 15.01 7.39
N ARG A 44 0.79 15.68 8.52
CA ARG A 44 0.07 16.91 8.88
C ARG A 44 0.79 18.13 8.33
N LEU A 45 0.18 18.82 7.37
CA LEU A 45 0.60 20.12 6.88
C LEU A 45 -0.33 21.19 7.48
N GLY A 46 -0.06 21.58 8.73
CA GLY A 46 -0.90 22.54 9.45
C GLY A 46 -2.26 21.96 9.85
N LYS A 47 -3.37 22.54 9.36
CA LYS A 47 -4.75 22.04 9.59
C LYS A 47 -5.20 20.98 8.58
N LEU A 48 -4.39 20.71 7.56
CA LEU A 48 -4.66 19.72 6.53
C LEU A 48 -3.86 18.46 6.81
N GLU A 49 -4.53 17.31 6.72
CA GLU A 49 -3.91 15.99 6.77
C GLU A 49 -3.90 15.43 5.35
N THR A 50 -2.80 14.85 4.90
CA THR A 50 -2.71 14.22 3.59
C THR A 50 -1.89 12.95 3.68
N LEU A 51 -2.38 11.86 3.10
CA LEU A 51 -1.64 10.62 2.93
C LEU A 51 -0.34 10.92 2.21
N SER A 52 0.77 10.53 2.82
CA SER A 52 2.09 10.81 2.29
C SER A 52 2.77 9.58 1.74
N PHE A 53 2.79 8.51 2.53
CA PHE A 53 3.46 7.28 2.16
C PHE A 53 2.62 6.08 2.52
N MET A 54 2.70 5.04 1.70
CA MET A 54 2.24 3.70 2.05
C MET A 54 3.46 2.80 2.17
N LEU A 55 3.60 2.12 3.30
CA LEU A 55 4.56 1.04 3.46
C LEU A 55 3.82 -0.28 3.19
N LEU A 56 4.19 -0.96 2.12
CA LEU A 56 3.64 -2.27 1.75
C LEU A 56 4.72 -3.33 1.92
N HIS A 57 4.55 -4.21 2.90
CA HIS A 57 5.44 -5.32 3.17
C HIS A 57 4.87 -6.63 2.62
N VAL A 58 5.69 -7.32 1.84
CA VAL A 58 5.38 -8.63 1.25
C VAL A 58 6.16 -9.71 1.98
N GLN A 59 5.49 -10.41 2.89
CA GLN A 59 6.15 -11.31 3.84
C GLN A 59 6.90 -12.45 3.15
N HIS A 60 6.36 -13.02 2.08
CA HIS A 60 6.97 -14.16 1.40
C HIS A 60 8.34 -13.84 0.80
N TRP A 61 8.57 -12.59 0.39
CA TRP A 61 9.81 -12.16 -0.25
C TRP A 61 10.74 -11.33 0.64
N GLN A 62 10.32 -11.01 1.86
CA GLN A 62 11.07 -10.13 2.76
C GLN A 62 11.36 -8.76 2.10
N THR A 63 10.40 -8.29 1.31
CA THR A 63 10.49 -7.03 0.55
C THR A 63 9.47 -6.05 1.08
N ALA A 64 9.89 -4.81 1.26
CA ALA A 64 9.02 -3.69 1.57
C ALA A 64 9.09 -2.63 0.47
N TYR A 65 7.93 -2.13 0.08
CA TYR A 65 7.76 -1.04 -0.86
C TYR A 65 7.27 0.19 -0.11
N LEU A 66 8.04 1.28 -0.18
CA LEU A 66 7.60 2.59 0.29
C LEU A 66 7.08 3.39 -0.91
N ILE A 67 5.77 3.54 -0.99
CA ILE A 67 5.09 4.18 -2.10
C ILE A 67 4.80 5.63 -1.72
N ASP A 68 5.31 6.59 -2.50
CA ASP A 68 5.03 8.03 -2.36
C ASP A 68 3.63 8.33 -2.93
N VAL A 69 2.62 8.06 -2.10
CA VAL A 69 1.21 8.31 -2.41
C VAL A 69 0.95 9.81 -2.58
N HIS A 70 1.72 10.68 -1.91
CA HIS A 70 1.57 12.13 -2.06
C HIS A 70 1.86 12.57 -3.49
N ASN A 71 3.01 12.17 -4.02
CA ASN A 71 3.44 12.56 -5.35
C ASN A 71 2.62 11.86 -6.45
N LEU A 72 2.30 10.59 -6.25
CA LEU A 72 1.54 9.80 -7.22
C LEU A 72 0.05 10.15 -7.23
N GLY A 73 -0.50 10.68 -6.14
CA GLY A 73 -1.92 10.99 -6.00
C GLY A 73 -2.80 9.78 -6.30
N SER A 74 -3.84 9.97 -7.11
CA SER A 74 -4.74 8.87 -7.52
C SER A 74 -4.03 7.78 -8.31
N ASN A 75 -2.93 8.09 -9.02
CA ASN A 75 -2.21 7.10 -9.83
C ASN A 75 -1.56 6.00 -8.99
N ALA A 76 -1.30 6.24 -7.70
CA ALA A 76 -0.84 5.17 -6.79
C ALA A 76 -1.85 4.01 -6.71
N PHE A 77 -3.14 4.30 -6.89
CA PHE A 77 -4.22 3.33 -6.73
C PHE A 77 -4.91 2.96 -8.04
N SER A 78 -4.93 3.87 -9.02
CA SER A 78 -5.62 3.67 -10.30
C SER A 78 -4.72 3.14 -11.43
N THR A 79 -3.39 3.18 -11.30
CA THR A 79 -2.49 2.60 -12.30
C THR A 79 -2.76 1.10 -12.42
N THR A 80 -2.97 0.63 -13.65
CA THR A 80 -3.21 -0.79 -13.96
C THR A 80 -2.00 -1.37 -14.68
N ASN A 81 -1.59 -2.58 -14.31
CA ASN A 81 -0.62 -3.36 -15.08
C ASN A 81 -1.26 -4.03 -16.30
N SER A 82 -0.48 -4.89 -16.98
CA SER A 82 -0.95 -5.61 -18.18
C SER A 82 -2.09 -6.60 -17.91
N THR A 83 -2.29 -7.03 -16.65
CA THR A 83 -3.39 -7.90 -16.23
C THR A 83 -4.65 -7.13 -15.81
N ASN A 84 -4.67 -5.81 -16.02
CA ASN A 84 -5.70 -4.87 -15.54
C ASN A 84 -5.81 -4.82 -14.00
N SER A 85 -4.79 -5.29 -13.28
CA SER A 85 -4.71 -5.21 -11.83
C SER A 85 -4.14 -3.87 -11.42
N SER A 86 -4.82 -3.20 -10.49
CA SER A 86 -4.35 -2.00 -9.80
C SER A 86 -4.18 -2.25 -8.32
N LEU A 87 -3.44 -1.37 -7.64
CA LEU A 87 -3.27 -1.48 -6.18
C LEU A 87 -4.64 -1.39 -5.49
N LYS A 88 -5.56 -0.55 -5.98
CA LYS A 88 -6.95 -0.52 -5.50
C LYS A 88 -7.63 -1.89 -5.62
N SER A 89 -7.54 -2.54 -6.79
CA SER A 89 -8.21 -3.83 -7.01
C SER A 89 -7.64 -4.95 -6.13
N ILE A 90 -6.34 -4.88 -5.80
CA ILE A 90 -5.67 -5.79 -4.88
C ILE A 90 -6.19 -5.55 -3.45
N LEU A 91 -6.16 -4.29 -2.99
CA LEU A 91 -6.60 -3.89 -1.65
C LEU A 91 -8.11 -4.11 -1.38
N GLU A 92 -8.94 -4.02 -2.42
CA GLU A 92 -10.39 -4.27 -2.32
C GLU A 92 -10.76 -5.74 -2.60
N SER A 93 -9.77 -6.61 -2.87
CA SER A 93 -10.00 -8.02 -3.22
C SER A 93 -10.60 -8.80 -2.06
N PRO A 94 -11.68 -9.56 -2.27
CA PRO A 94 -12.20 -10.48 -1.24
C PRO A 94 -11.34 -11.73 -1.04
N ILE A 95 -10.38 -11.98 -1.92
CA ILE A 95 -9.60 -13.23 -1.98
C ILE A 95 -8.20 -13.05 -1.42
N ILE A 96 -7.61 -11.86 -1.57
CA ILE A 96 -6.27 -11.55 -1.08
C ILE A 96 -6.41 -11.01 0.35
N PRO A 97 -5.99 -11.77 1.38
CA PRO A 97 -6.06 -11.28 2.73
C PRO A 97 -4.90 -10.32 2.99
N GLU A 98 -5.26 -9.18 3.57
CA GLU A 98 -4.35 -8.11 3.88
C GLU A 98 -4.41 -7.78 5.36
N ILE A 99 -3.26 -7.43 5.92
CA ILE A 99 -3.14 -7.03 7.31
C ILE A 99 -2.74 -5.56 7.36
N VAL A 100 -3.64 -4.75 7.89
CA VAL A 100 -3.43 -3.30 8.07
C VAL A 100 -2.90 -3.05 9.48
N PHE A 101 -1.80 -2.32 9.58
CA PHE A 101 -1.25 -1.87 10.86
C PHE A 101 -1.77 -0.47 11.25
N ASP A 102 -1.75 -0.20 12.56
CA ASP A 102 -2.16 1.03 13.25
C ASP A 102 -3.49 1.72 12.87
N ILE A 103 -4.50 0.97 12.39
CA ILE A 103 -5.83 1.42 11.89
C ILE A 103 -6.52 2.61 12.58
N ARG A 104 -6.17 2.97 13.82
CA ARG A 104 -6.76 4.05 14.61
C ARG A 104 -6.49 5.43 14.01
N LYS A 105 -5.32 5.66 13.40
CA LYS A 105 -4.94 6.95 12.81
C LYS A 105 -5.48 7.08 11.38
N GLU A 106 -5.47 5.98 10.63
CA GLU A 106 -5.95 5.90 9.26
C GLU A 106 -7.48 5.95 9.22
N MET A 107 -8.19 5.28 10.14
CA MET A 107 -9.66 5.33 10.24
C MET A 107 -10.17 6.75 10.46
N PHE A 108 -9.48 7.61 11.22
CA PHE A 108 -9.89 9.01 11.40
C PHE A 108 -9.75 9.84 10.11
N CYS A 109 -8.67 9.60 9.36
CA CYS A 109 -8.40 10.28 8.10
C CYS A 109 -9.34 9.80 6.96
N LEU A 110 -9.70 8.52 6.99
CA LEU A 110 -10.61 7.86 6.04
C LEU A 110 -12.09 8.17 6.33
N HIS A 111 -12.55 8.07 7.58
CA HIS A 111 -13.95 8.31 7.97
C HIS A 111 -14.37 9.77 7.84
N SER A 112 -13.43 10.73 7.92
CA SER A 112 -13.73 12.16 7.79
C SER A 112 -13.75 12.67 6.34
N ASN A 113 -13.70 11.78 5.34
CA ASN A 113 -13.56 12.11 3.91
C ASN A 113 -12.34 13.01 3.58
N ARG A 114 -11.35 13.10 4.47
CA ARG A 114 -10.18 13.98 4.27
C ARG A 114 -9.09 13.35 3.43
N CYS A 115 -8.98 12.02 3.43
CA CYS A 115 -8.02 11.30 2.56
C CYS A 115 -8.65 10.42 1.49
N GLY A 116 -9.81 9.78 1.73
CA GLY A 116 -10.41 8.80 0.79
C GLY A 116 -10.76 9.37 -0.60
N GLU A 117 -11.39 10.56 -0.66
CA GLU A 117 -11.78 11.20 -1.92
C GLU A 117 -10.58 11.62 -2.79
N ARG A 118 -9.42 11.91 -2.19
CA ARG A 118 -8.22 12.32 -2.95
C ARG A 118 -7.45 11.13 -3.54
N VAL A 119 -7.67 9.91 -3.03
CA VAL A 119 -6.97 8.69 -3.47
C VAL A 119 -7.86 7.69 -4.22
N GLY A 120 -9.16 7.97 -4.36
CA GLY A 120 -10.07 7.18 -5.19
C GLY A 120 -10.46 5.81 -4.61
N LEU A 121 -10.23 5.58 -3.32
CA LEU A 121 -10.66 4.38 -2.60
C LEU A 121 -12.10 4.57 -2.12
N THR A 122 -12.99 3.65 -2.48
CA THR A 122 -14.45 3.84 -2.35
C THR A 122 -15.07 3.00 -1.24
N SER A 123 -14.38 1.96 -0.76
CA SER A 123 -14.88 1.11 0.33
C SER A 123 -13.73 0.33 0.95
N TRP A 124 -13.47 0.52 2.24
CA TRP A 124 -12.72 -0.43 3.06
C TRP A 124 -13.75 -1.36 3.72
N LYS A 125 -13.62 -2.67 3.54
CA LYS A 125 -14.51 -3.67 4.18
C LYS A 125 -14.23 -3.78 5.67
#